data_AF-A0A7X7MEI0-F1
#
_entry.id   AF-A0A7X7MEI0-F1
#
_cell.length_a   1.000
_cell.length_b   1.000
_cell.length_c   1.000
_cell.angle_alpha   90.00
_cell.angle_beta   90.00
_cell.angle_gamma   90.00
#
_symmetry.space_group_name_H-M   'P 1'
#
loop_
_entity.id
_entity.type
_entity.pdbx_description
1 polymer ?
#
loop_
_entity_poly.entity_id
_entity_poly.type
_entity_poly.pdbx_seq_one_letter_code
_entity_poly.pdbx_strand_id
1 'polypeptide(L)'
;MESADVFLLSLALRNLATNTVELQLEGSCLSILTSHRQRDASIIRQQNSIMLPAAVVTNPAPTYFLTNDLLQIRICKRSSMH
;
A
#
# COMPACT_ATOMS: atom_id res chain seq x y z
N MET A 1 7.32 -0.22 -21.09
CA MET A 1 6.48 1.00 -21.01
C MET A 1 6.02 1.13 -19.57
N GLU A 2 6.69 1.97 -18.77
CA GLU A 2 6.17 2.37 -17.46
C GLU A 2 4.90 3.19 -17.69
N SER A 3 3.78 2.77 -17.11
CA SER A 3 2.54 3.55 -17.16
C SER A 3 2.76 4.85 -16.38
N ALA A 4 2.88 5.97 -17.11
CA ALA A 4 3.14 7.29 -16.54
C ALA A 4 2.09 7.74 -15.51
N ASP A 5 0.92 7.09 -15.52
CA ASP A 5 -0.28 7.48 -14.77
C ASP A 5 -0.43 6.83 -13.39
N VAL A 6 0.60 6.12 -12.91
CA VAL A 6 0.53 5.42 -11.60
C VAL A 6 1.61 5.94 -10.64
N PHE A 7 1.21 6.22 -9.41
CA PHE A 7 2.10 6.40 -8.27
C PHE A 7 2.28 5.05 -7.58
N LEU A 8 3.54 4.62 -7.45
CA LEU A 8 3.92 3.31 -6.93
C LEU A 8 4.62 3.47 -5.58
N LEU A 9 4.09 2.82 -4.55
CA LEU A 9 4.78 2.64 -3.27
C LEU A 9 5.24 1.20 -3.14
N SER A 10 6.49 1.01 -2.74
CA SER A 10 7.10 -0.31 -2.54
C SER A 10 7.63 -0.40 -1.12
N LEU A 11 7.13 -1.36 -0.35
CA LEU A 11 7.58 -1.63 1.01
C LEU A 11 8.19 -3.03 1.06
N ALA A 12 9.46 -3.10 1.42
CA ALA A 12 10.12 -4.35 1.73
C ALA A 12 9.67 -4.80 3.12
N LEU A 13 8.91 -5.89 3.18
CA LEU A 13 8.43 -6.46 4.43
C LEU A 13 8.79 -7.94 4.43
N ARG A 14 9.40 -8.41 5.51
CA ARG A 14 9.75 -9.82 5.64
C ARG A 14 8.51 -10.63 6.00
N ASN A 15 8.47 -11.89 5.54
CA ASN A 15 7.44 -12.87 5.87
C ASN A 15 6.02 -12.51 5.36
N LEU A 16 5.89 -11.82 4.22
CA LEU A 16 4.60 -11.32 3.74
C LEU A 16 3.60 -12.39 3.29
N ALA A 17 4.05 -13.59 2.93
CA ALA A 17 3.18 -14.65 2.42
C ALA A 17 2.08 -15.08 3.42
N THR A 18 2.28 -14.79 4.71
CA THR A 18 1.32 -15.10 5.79
C THR A 18 0.66 -13.85 6.38
N ASN A 19 0.90 -12.69 5.77
CA ASN A 19 0.45 -11.41 6.33
C ASN A 19 -0.89 -11.02 5.72
N THR A 20 -1.77 -10.46 6.55
CA THR A 20 -2.91 -9.71 6.05
C THR A 20 -2.49 -8.25 5.88
N VAL A 21 -2.89 -7.64 4.77
CA VAL A 21 -2.66 -6.22 4.49
C VAL A 21 -3.99 -5.52 4.31
N GLU A 22 -4.16 -4.43 5.04
CA GLU A 22 -5.30 -3.53 4.94
C GLU A 22 -4.80 -2.12 4.62
N LEU A 23 -5.47 -1.46 3.68
CA LEU A 23 -5.20 -0.08 3.30
C LEU A 23 -6.37 0.78 3.75
N GLN A 24 -6.07 1.81 4.53
CA GLN A 24 -7.05 2.80 4.99
C GLN A 24 -6.66 4.17 4.45
N LEU A 25 -7.63 4.89 3.91
CA LEU A 25 -7.45 6.22 3.35
C LEU A 25 -8.29 7.24 4.12
N GLU A 26 -7.62 8.24 4.66
CA GLU A 26 -8.24 9.39 5.31
C GLU A 26 -7.74 10.66 4.61
N GLY A 27 -8.53 11.16 3.66
CA GLY A 27 -8.12 12.26 2.79
C GLY A 27 -6.89 11.91 1.96
N SER A 28 -5.75 12.56 2.26
CA SER A 28 -4.45 12.30 1.62
C SER A 28 -3.53 11.41 2.45
N CYS A 29 -3.95 10.99 3.64
CA CYS A 29 -3.17 10.05 4.47
C CYS A 29 -3.52 8.62 4.07
N LEU A 30 -2.52 7.86 3.65
CA LEU A 30 -2.62 6.42 3.44
C LEU A 30 -2.00 5.68 4.62
N SER A 31 -2.82 4.92 5.33
CA SER A 31 -2.38 4.00 6.39
C SER A 31 -2.32 2.58 5.85
N ILE A 32 -1.19 1.94 6.04
CA ILE A 32 -0.88 0.57 5.64
C ILE A 32 -0.79 -0.25 6.92
N LEU A 33 -1.82 -1.05 7.17
CA LEU A 33 -1.86 -1.96 8.31
C LEU A 33 -1.46 -3.34 7.83
N THR A 34 -0.46 -3.90 8.48
CA THR A 34 0.00 -5.27 8.23
C THR A 34 -0.11 -6.06 9.51
N SER A 35 -0.61 -7.29 9.42
CA SER A 35 -0.58 -8.20 10.55
C SER A 35 -0.12 -9.57 10.15
N HIS A 36 0.68 -10.19 11.02
CA HIS A 36 1.21 -11.51 10.80
C HIS A 36 1.13 -12.37 12.04
N ARG A 37 0.85 -13.66 11.82
CA ARG A 37 0.77 -14.65 12.89
C ARG A 37 2.15 -15.25 13.11
N GLN A 38 2.61 -15.22 14.35
CA GLN A 38 3.85 -15.88 14.76
C GLN A 38 3.63 -17.37 15.02
N ARG A 39 4.71 -18.12 15.17
CA ARG A 39 4.67 -19.57 15.42
C ARG A 39 3.98 -19.93 16.74
N ASP A 40 4.02 -19.04 17.72
CA ASP A 40 3.35 -19.17 19.02
C ASP A 40 1.87 -18.75 18.98
N ALA A 41 1.32 -18.56 17.77
CA ALA A 41 -0.03 -18.08 17.49
C ALA A 41 -0.33 -16.63 17.89
N SER A 42 0.64 -15.87 18.41
CA SER A 42 0.48 -14.42 18.63
C SER A 42 0.35 -13.67 17.31
N ILE A 43 -0.30 -12.50 17.33
CA ILE A 43 -0.47 -11.64 16.14
C ILE A 43 0.29 -10.34 16.37
N ILE A 44 1.29 -10.10 15.53
CA ILE A 44 1.97 -8.80 15.47
C ILE A 44 1.23 -7.92 14.46
N ARG A 45 0.91 -6.69 14.87
CA ARG A 45 0.33 -5.67 14.00
C ARG A 45 1.31 -4.52 13.85
N GLN A 46 1.47 -4.03 12.63
CA GLN A 46 2.27 -2.85 12.31
C GLN A 46 1.44 -1.92 11.44
N GLN A 47 1.50 -0.63 11.74
CA GLN A 47 0.87 0.42 10.95
C GLN A 47 1.94 1.38 10.47
N ASN A 48 1.96 1.64 9.16
CA ASN A 48 2.77 2.68 8.56
C ASN A 48 1.86 3.65 7.84
N SER A 49 2.02 4.95 8.08
CA SER A 49 1.22 5.97 7.43
C SER A 49 2.10 6.88 6.57
N ILE A 50 1.60 7.24 5.40
CA ILE A 50 2.29 8.12 4.45
C ILE A 50 1.33 9.17 3.92
N MET A 51 1.83 10.40 3.80
CA MET A 51 1.12 11.48 3.11
C MET A 51 1.29 11.31 1.60
N LEU A 52 0.17 11.11 0.93
CA LEU A 52 0.11 11.01 -0.51
C LEU A 52 0.26 12.42 -1.14
N PRO A 53 0.99 12.55 -2.26
CA PRO A 53 1.13 13.83 -2.93
C PRO A 53 -0.20 14.26 -3.55
N ALA A 54 -0.46 15.57 -3.63
CA ALA A 54 -1.72 16.12 -4.17
C ALA A 54 -2.03 15.69 -5.62
N ALA A 55 -1.01 15.21 -6.34
CA ALA A 55 -1.13 14.70 -7.71
C ALA A 55 -1.75 13.30 -7.81
N VAL A 56 -2.00 12.58 -6.71
CA VAL A 56 -2.69 11.28 -6.76
C VAL A 56 -4.19 11.42 -6.56
N VAL A 57 -4.93 10.45 -7.11
CA VAL A 57 -6.37 10.32 -6.94
C VAL A 57 -6.64 9.03 -6.17
N THR A 58 -7.39 9.14 -5.09
CA THR A 58 -7.76 8.02 -4.21
C THR A 58 -9.08 7.35 -4.62
N ASN A 59 -9.67 7.82 -5.72
CA ASN A 59 -10.79 7.20 -6.42
C ASN A 59 -10.41 7.02 -7.91
N PRO A 60 -10.21 5.78 -8.39
CA PRO A 60 -10.50 4.51 -7.72
C PRO A 60 -9.59 4.24 -6.52
N ALA A 61 -10.06 3.40 -5.60
CA ALA A 61 -9.31 3.03 -4.40
C ALA A 61 -7.95 2.41 -4.77
N PRO A 62 -6.89 2.63 -3.96
CA PRO A 62 -5.60 2.00 -4.14
C PRO A 62 -5.71 0.48 -4.25
N THR A 63 -4.93 -0.08 -5.16
CA THR A 63 -4.78 -1.53 -5.28
C THR A 63 -3.41 -1.93 -4.78
N TYR A 64 -3.27 -3.17 -4.30
CA TYR A 64 -1.99 -3.68 -3.89
C TYR A 64 -1.71 -5.09 -4.40
N PHE A 65 -0.43 -5.39 -4.51
CA PHE A 65 0.09 -6.70 -4.87
C PHE A 65 1.11 -7.10 -3.80
N LEU A 66 0.97 -8.32 -3.30
CA LEU A 66 1.95 -8.93 -2.41
C LEU A 66 2.75 -9.99 -3.13
N THR A 67 4.04 -9.98 -2.85
CA THR A 67 4.95 -11.10 -3.06
C THR A 67 5.53 -11.50 -1.70
N ASN A 68 6.41 -12.51 -1.66
CA ASN A 68 6.98 -13.01 -0.41
C ASN A 68 7.73 -11.94 0.42
N ASP A 69 8.32 -10.95 -0.25
CA ASP A 69 9.22 -9.97 0.37
C ASP A 69 8.86 -8.51 0.06
N LEU A 70 7.84 -8.29 -0.79
CA LEU A 70 7.48 -6.97 -1.29
C LEU A 70 5.97 -6.75 -1.29
N LEU A 71 5.55 -5.65 -0.68
CA LEU A 71 4.22 -5.06 -0.85
C LEU A 71 4.34 -3.90 -1.85
N GLN A 72 3.62 -4.00 -2.96
CA GLN A 72 3.50 -2.92 -3.94
C GLN A 72 2.08 -2.34 -3.90
N ILE A 73 1.97 -1.03 -3.69
CA ILE A 73 0.69 -0.30 -3.71
C ILE A 73 0.68 0.60 -4.93
N ARG A 74 -0.40 0.52 -5.71
CA ARG A 74 -0.62 1.31 -6.92
C ARG A 74 -1.77 2.28 -6.71
N ILE A 75 -1.52 3.54 -7.00
CA ILE A 75 -2.48 4.64 -6.86
C ILE A 75 -2.50 5.41 -8.17
N CYS A 76 -3.69 5.71 -8.69
CA CYS A 76 -3.82 6.51 -9.90
C CYS A 76 -3.31 7.93 -9.67
N LYS A 77 -2.60 8.49 -10.65
CA LYS A 77 -2.31 9.93 -10.69
C LYS A 77 -3.48 10.67 -11.32
N ARG A 78 -3.63 11.95 -10.97
CA ARG A 78 -4.53 12.86 -11.66
C ARG A 78 -3.97 13.02 -13.07
N SER A 79 -4.70 12.55 -14.07
CA SER A 79 -4.33 12.76 -15.47
C SER A 79 -4.15 14.25 -15.70
N SER A 80 -3.01 14.65 -16.25
CA SER A 80 -2.77 16.01 -16.71
C SER A 80 -3.63 16.25 -17.96
N MET A 81 -4.94 16.42 -17.82
CA MET A 81 -5.75 16.97 -18.90
C MET A 81 -5.42 18.46 -18.97
N HIS A 82 -4.48 18.78 -19.87
CA HIS A 82 -4.19 20.13 -20.34
C HIS A 82 -5.11 20.49 -21.50
#